data_AF-F7S3R1-F1
#
_entry.id   AF-F7S3R1-F1
#
_cell.length_a   1.000
_cell.length_b   1.000
_cell.length_c   1.000
_cell.angle_alpha   90.00
_cell.angle_beta   90.00
_cell.angle_gamma   90.00
#
_symmetry.space_group_name_H-M   'P 1'
#
loop_
_entity.id
_entity.type
_entity.pdbx_description
1 polymer ?
#
loop_
_entity_poly.entity_id
_entity_poly.type
_entity_poly.pdbx_seq_one_letter_code
_entity_poly.pdbx_strand_id
1 'polypeptide(L)'
;MSGWRFFYHAHAVRERLRAEHGHFHIFTPGPAGGMGFTHLIGISVDVQGLPIRLFTTNRWVTDEAWQPAAAIGRRVLRPRLAGASPGDVACWLENLVVLFAPDIVALLYARDARMGSGIGPGDRRFEDRRLRIPSQTRVSLAAALRRLAAA
;
A
#
# COMPACT_ATOMS: atom_id res chain seq x y z
N MET A 1 3.94 -20.74 3.35
CA MET A 1 3.26 -19.57 2.74
C MET A 1 4.05 -18.30 3.05
N SER A 2 4.14 -17.34 2.13
CA SER A 2 4.98 -16.12 2.27
C SER A 2 4.53 -15.15 3.37
N GLY A 3 3.30 -15.30 3.88
CA GLY A 3 2.70 -14.42 4.89
C GLY A 3 2.18 -13.07 4.34
N TRP A 4 2.33 -12.82 3.03
CA TRP A 4 1.72 -11.67 2.38
C TRP A 4 0.22 -11.88 2.20
N ARG A 5 -0.55 -10.80 2.27
CA ARG A 5 -2.01 -10.81 2.17
C ARG A 5 -2.48 -9.60 1.37
N PHE A 6 -3.67 -9.71 0.81
CA PHE A 6 -4.38 -8.57 0.27
C PHE A 6 -5.88 -8.73 0.52
N PHE A 7 -6.61 -7.62 0.48
CA PHE A 7 -8.06 -7.64 0.35
C PHE A 7 -8.50 -6.49 -0.54
N TYR A 8 -9.70 -6.64 -1.11
CA TYR A 8 -10.36 -5.60 -1.88
C TYR A 8 -11.47 -4.94 -1.04
N HIS A 9 -11.59 -3.62 -1.12
CA HIS A 9 -12.64 -2.87 -0.45
C HIS A 9 -13.16 -1.75 -1.36
N ALA A 10 -14.45 -1.45 -1.25
CA ALA A 10 -15.11 -0.35 -1.95
C ALA A 10 -15.98 0.44 -0.98
N HIS A 11 -15.80 1.75 -0.96
CA HIS A 11 -16.66 2.64 -0.18
C HIS A 11 -18.01 2.87 -0.88
N ALA A 12 -18.97 3.43 -0.13
CA ALA A 12 -20.17 4.00 -0.74
C ALA A 12 -19.78 5.02 -1.83
N VAL A 13 -20.58 5.13 -2.90
CA VAL A 13 -20.25 5.96 -4.09
C VAL A 13 -19.84 7.39 -3.70
N ARG A 14 -20.55 7.98 -2.73
CA ARG A 14 -20.30 9.35 -2.22
C ARG A 14 -18.96 9.54 -1.52
N GLU A 15 -18.33 8.46 -1.06
CA GLU A 15 -17.07 8.45 -0.30
C GLU A 15 -15.88 8.04 -1.17
N ARG A 16 -16.13 7.58 -2.40
CA ARG A 16 -15.08 7.17 -3.34
C ARG A 16 -14.45 8.39 -4.02
N LEU A 17 -13.16 8.26 -4.32
CA LEU A 17 -12.51 9.17 -5.26
C LEU A 17 -13.23 9.09 -6.61
N ARG A 18 -13.33 10.21 -7.35
CA ARG A 18 -13.90 10.21 -8.70
C ARG A 18 -13.20 9.16 -9.57
N ALA A 19 -13.99 8.33 -10.25
CA ALA A 19 -13.56 7.18 -11.06
C ALA A 19 -12.97 5.99 -10.29
N GLU A 20 -12.91 6.00 -8.96
CA GLU A 20 -12.55 4.81 -8.18
C GLU A 20 -13.73 3.83 -8.15
N HIS A 21 -13.47 2.58 -8.55
CA HIS A 21 -14.40 1.47 -8.31
C HIS A 21 -14.24 0.96 -6.87
N GLY A 22 -12.99 0.77 -6.47
CA GLY A 22 -12.57 0.44 -5.11
C GLY A 22 -11.04 0.33 -5.07
N HIS A 23 -10.49 -0.28 -4.04
CA HIS A 23 -9.05 -0.38 -3.86
C HIS A 23 -8.64 -1.66 -3.17
N PHE A 24 -7.44 -2.12 -3.50
CA PHE A 24 -6.78 -3.20 -2.80
C PHE A 24 -5.92 -2.65 -1.68
N HIS A 25 -5.88 -3.35 -0.55
CA HIS A 25 -4.85 -3.16 0.47
C HIS A 25 -3.89 -4.34 0.41
N ILE A 26 -2.59 -4.07 0.36
CA ILE A 26 -1.54 -5.09 0.36
C ILE A 26 -0.81 -5.05 1.70
N PHE A 27 -0.61 -6.23 2.29
CA PHE A 27 0.01 -6.43 3.58
C PHE A 27 1.22 -7.35 3.49
N THR A 28 2.22 -7.05 4.30
CA THR A 28 3.38 -7.92 4.54
C THR A 28 3.35 -8.43 5.97
N PRO A 29 4.11 -9.49 6.31
CA PRO A 29 4.26 -9.93 7.69
C PRO A 29 4.67 -8.80 8.63
N GLY A 30 4.23 -8.81 9.89
CA GLY A 30 4.69 -7.85 10.89
C GLY A 30 6.21 -7.91 11.18
N PRO A 31 6.67 -7.15 12.20
CA PRO A 31 8.03 -7.25 12.72
C PRO A 31 8.38 -8.69 13.14
N ALA A 32 9.66 -9.06 13.03
CA ALA A 32 10.12 -10.38 13.47
C ALA A 32 9.83 -10.61 14.97
N GLY A 33 9.31 -11.79 15.32
CA GLY A 33 8.91 -12.13 16.69
C GLY A 33 7.60 -11.48 17.17
N GLY A 34 6.97 -10.63 16.34
CA GLY A 34 5.65 -10.07 16.59
C GLY A 34 4.53 -10.83 15.85
N MET A 35 3.29 -10.57 16.27
CA MET A 35 2.09 -10.98 15.54
C MET A 35 1.58 -9.85 14.65
N GLY A 36 0.75 -10.19 13.65
CA GLY A 36 0.03 -9.23 12.83
C GLY A 36 0.68 -8.91 11.48
N PHE A 37 0.15 -7.87 10.83
CA PHE A 37 0.49 -7.49 9.46
C PHE A 37 0.87 -6.01 9.39
N THR A 38 1.78 -5.66 8.49
CA THR A 38 2.09 -4.27 8.15
C THR A 38 1.48 -3.91 6.82
N HIS A 39 0.77 -2.79 6.76
CA HIS A 39 0.21 -2.28 5.52
C HIS A 39 1.33 -1.73 4.63
N LEU A 40 1.45 -2.29 3.43
CA LEU A 40 2.43 -1.86 2.44
C LEU A 40 1.91 -0.67 1.65
N ILE A 41 0.79 -0.88 0.96
CA ILE A 41 0.21 0.11 0.05
C ILE A 41 -1.25 -0.23 -0.26
N GLY A 42 -2.06 0.81 -0.41
CA GLY A 42 -3.38 0.78 -1.02
C GLY A 42 -3.29 1.13 -2.50
N ILE A 43 -3.93 0.34 -3.37
CA ILE A 43 -3.98 0.54 -4.82
C ILE A 43 -5.43 0.75 -5.22
N SER A 44 -5.80 1.99 -5.53
CA SER A 44 -7.12 2.30 -6.10
C SER A 44 -7.16 1.99 -7.58
N VAL A 45 -8.31 1.47 -8.00
CA VAL A 45 -8.56 1.09 -9.38
C VAL A 45 -9.86 1.67 -9.92
N ASP A 46 -9.91 1.86 -11.23
CA ASP A 46 -11.14 2.20 -11.95
C ASP A 46 -12.03 0.96 -12.20
N VAL A 47 -13.11 1.14 -12.95
CA VAL A 47 -14.09 0.06 -13.25
C VAL A 47 -13.52 -1.01 -14.18
N GLN A 48 -12.41 -0.73 -14.87
CA GLN A 48 -11.66 -1.66 -15.69
C GLN A 48 -10.53 -2.34 -14.90
N GLY A 49 -10.37 -1.99 -13.61
CA GLY A 49 -9.29 -2.51 -12.77
C GLY A 49 -7.95 -1.81 -12.98
N LEU A 50 -7.88 -0.71 -13.74
CA LEU A 50 -6.60 -0.02 -13.97
C LEU A 50 -6.20 0.82 -12.74
N PRO A 51 -4.92 0.82 -12.33
CA PRO A 51 -4.46 1.58 -11.18
C PRO A 51 -4.54 3.09 -11.46
N ILE A 52 -5.22 3.82 -10.58
CA ILE A 52 -5.40 5.28 -10.68
C ILE A 52 -4.76 6.05 -9.51
N ARG A 53 -4.52 5.38 -8.38
CA ARG A 53 -3.92 6.01 -7.18
C ARG A 53 -3.24 4.98 -6.28
N LEU A 54 -2.13 5.39 -5.69
CA LEU A 54 -1.44 4.68 -4.62
C LEU A 54 -1.55 5.48 -3.33
N PHE A 55 -1.73 4.82 -2.19
CA PHE A 55 -1.83 5.51 -0.90
C PHE A 55 -1.37 4.65 0.27
N THR A 56 -0.87 5.30 1.33
CA THR A 56 -0.61 4.65 2.62
C THR A 56 -1.78 4.90 3.57
N THR A 57 -1.86 4.11 4.63
CA THR A 57 -2.85 4.29 5.69
C THR A 57 -2.17 4.55 7.03
N ASN A 58 -2.93 5.09 7.96
CA ASN A 58 -2.57 5.08 9.38
C ASN A 58 -3.08 3.79 10.03
N ARG A 59 -2.48 3.41 11.16
CA ARG A 59 -2.82 2.20 11.92
C ARG A 59 -4.29 2.06 12.21
N TRP A 60 -4.99 3.10 12.69
CA TRP A 60 -6.42 2.96 13.00
C TRP A 60 -7.29 2.50 11.82
N VAL A 61 -6.81 2.64 10.57
CA VAL A 61 -7.53 2.20 9.36
C VAL A 61 -7.43 0.69 9.16
N THR A 62 -6.30 0.08 9.51
CA THR A 62 -5.96 -1.31 9.15
C THR A 62 -5.54 -2.18 10.34
N ASP A 63 -5.49 -1.60 11.53
CA ASP A 63 -4.92 -2.17 12.76
C ASP A 63 -3.51 -2.75 12.55
N GLU A 64 -2.70 -2.09 11.71
CA GLU A 64 -1.40 -2.61 11.32
C GLU A 64 -0.35 -2.62 12.45
N ALA A 65 0.56 -3.59 12.37
CA ALA A 65 1.84 -3.51 13.06
C ALA A 65 2.74 -2.51 12.32
N TRP A 66 2.90 -1.30 12.88
CA TRP A 66 3.70 -0.26 12.26
C TRP A 66 5.17 -0.67 12.09
N GLN A 67 5.72 -0.42 10.90
CA GLN A 67 7.16 -0.53 10.64
C GLN A 67 7.64 0.69 9.83
N PRO A 68 8.85 1.21 10.10
CA PRO A 68 9.40 2.34 9.37
C PRO A 68 9.68 1.98 7.91
N ALA A 69 9.61 2.97 7.02
CA ALA A 69 9.83 2.85 5.59
C ALA A 69 11.13 2.12 5.25
N ALA A 70 12.20 2.36 6.00
CA ALA A 70 13.48 1.68 5.81
C ALA A 70 13.41 0.15 6.01
N ALA A 71 12.54 -0.34 6.90
CA ALA A 71 12.36 -1.77 7.16
C ALA A 71 11.49 -2.44 6.09
N ILE A 72 10.40 -1.80 5.68
CA ILE A 72 9.45 -2.36 4.71
C ILE A 72 9.82 -2.08 3.25
N GLY A 73 10.55 -1.00 2.95
CA GLY A 73 10.94 -0.63 1.59
C GLY A 73 11.75 -1.72 0.88
N ARG A 74 12.57 -2.48 1.62
CA ARG A 74 13.30 -3.65 1.08
C ARG A 74 12.37 -4.73 0.52
N ARG A 75 11.16 -4.85 1.07
CA ARG A 75 10.16 -5.85 0.66
C ARG A 75 9.46 -5.46 -0.63
N VAL A 76 9.39 -4.16 -0.95
CA VAL A 76 8.86 -3.65 -2.23
C VAL A 76 9.71 -4.14 -3.41
N LEU A 77 11.03 -4.25 -3.21
CA LEU A 77 11.97 -4.65 -4.27
C LEU A 77 11.88 -6.14 -4.64
N ARG A 78 11.34 -6.97 -3.75
CA ARG A 78 11.17 -8.42 -3.93
C ARG A 78 9.85 -8.86 -3.31
N PRO A 79 8.71 -8.48 -3.93
CA PRO A 79 7.41 -8.84 -3.39
C PRO A 79 7.23 -10.36 -3.41
N ARG A 80 6.39 -10.86 -2.50
CA ARG A 80 6.09 -12.30 -2.36
C ARG A 80 4.59 -12.54 -2.20
N LEU A 81 3.80 -11.84 -2.99
CA LEU A 81 2.34 -11.89 -2.98
C LEU A 81 1.80 -13.04 -3.84
N ALA A 82 2.50 -13.47 -4.90
CA ALA A 82 2.01 -14.45 -5.89
C ALA A 82 1.57 -15.82 -5.31
N GLY A 83 1.95 -16.14 -4.06
CA GLY A 83 1.47 -17.32 -3.33
C GLY A 83 0.17 -17.11 -2.53
N ALA A 84 -0.47 -15.95 -2.62
CA ALA A 84 -1.74 -15.64 -1.98
C ALA A 84 -2.94 -15.98 -2.91
N SER A 85 -4.12 -16.18 -2.31
CA SER A 85 -5.36 -16.46 -3.05
C SER A 85 -6.27 -15.23 -3.08
N PRO A 86 -6.98 -14.95 -4.20
CA PRO A 86 -6.92 -15.64 -5.49
C PRO A 86 -5.61 -15.42 -6.26
N GLY A 87 -5.09 -16.46 -6.91
CA GLY A 87 -3.75 -16.48 -7.51
C GLY A 87 -3.52 -15.46 -8.63
N ASP A 88 -4.47 -15.34 -9.57
CA ASP A 88 -4.34 -14.40 -10.69
C ASP A 88 -4.34 -12.95 -10.21
N VAL A 89 -5.19 -12.63 -9.22
CA VAL A 89 -5.23 -11.31 -8.59
C VAL A 89 -3.92 -11.05 -7.83
N ALA A 90 -3.41 -12.05 -7.11
CA ALA A 90 -2.14 -11.93 -6.39
C ALA A 90 -0.96 -11.66 -7.33
N CYS A 91 -0.89 -12.38 -8.45
CA CYS A 91 0.12 -12.19 -9.49
C CYS A 91 0.02 -10.79 -10.12
N TRP A 92 -1.20 -10.36 -10.46
CA TRP A 92 -1.43 -9.02 -11.01
C TRP A 92 -1.02 -7.92 -10.02
N LEU A 93 -1.43 -8.02 -8.76
CA LEU A 93 -1.03 -7.07 -7.71
C LEU A 93 0.49 -7.07 -7.47
N GLU A 94 1.13 -8.23 -7.49
CA GLU A 94 2.59 -8.33 -7.39
C GLU A 94 3.29 -7.56 -8.51
N ASN A 95 2.84 -7.73 -9.75
CA ASN A 95 3.38 -6.99 -10.89
C ASN A 95 3.15 -5.48 -10.79
N LEU A 96 2.02 -5.05 -10.22
CA LEU A 96 1.81 -3.62 -9.93
C LEU A 96 2.77 -3.10 -8.86
N VAL A 97 3.06 -3.90 -7.81
CA VAL A 97 4.07 -3.52 -6.81
C VAL A 97 5.45 -3.39 -7.44
N VAL A 98 5.83 -4.30 -8.34
CA VAL A 98 7.10 -4.21 -9.09
C VAL A 98 7.13 -2.96 -9.96
N LEU A 99 6.10 -2.75 -10.78
CA LEU A 99 6.02 -1.64 -11.74
C LEU A 99 6.05 -0.27 -11.05
N PHE A 100 5.39 -0.15 -9.90
CA PHE A 100 5.32 1.09 -9.13
C PHE A 100 6.26 1.12 -7.92
N ALA A 101 7.27 0.25 -7.86
CA ALA A 101 8.20 0.18 -6.73
C ALA A 101 8.82 1.54 -6.35
N PRO A 102 9.28 2.40 -7.30
CA PRO A 102 9.79 3.72 -6.96
C PRO A 102 8.73 4.63 -6.30
N ASP A 103 7.51 4.64 -6.83
CA ASP A 103 6.39 5.43 -6.31
C ASP A 103 5.99 4.94 -4.90
N ILE A 104 5.94 3.62 -4.68
CA ILE A 104 5.61 3.01 -3.39
C ILE A 104 6.66 3.36 -2.33
N VAL A 105 7.96 3.21 -2.64
CA VAL A 105 9.04 3.56 -1.70
C VAL A 105 8.97 5.04 -1.33
N ALA A 106 8.77 5.93 -2.30
CA ALA A 106 8.62 7.36 -2.04
C ALA A 106 7.43 7.65 -1.11
N LEU A 107 6.29 6.99 -1.32
CA LEU A 107 5.12 7.12 -0.45
C LEU A 107 5.34 6.62 0.97
N LEU A 108 6.11 5.54 1.16
CA LEU A 108 6.45 5.04 2.49
C LEU A 108 7.31 6.05 3.27
N TYR A 109 8.30 6.65 2.63
CA TYR A 109 9.10 7.71 3.27
C TYR A 109 8.28 8.98 3.53
N ALA A 110 7.39 9.37 2.60
CA ALA A 110 6.48 10.50 2.82
C ALA A 110 5.50 10.23 3.98
N ARG A 111 5.04 8.98 4.13
CA ARG A 111 4.21 8.53 5.25
C ARG A 111 4.95 8.72 6.56
N ASP A 112 6.18 8.23 6.66
CA ASP A 112 7.00 8.37 7.87
C ASP A 112 7.27 9.85 8.20
N ALA A 113 7.60 10.67 7.20
CA ALA A 113 7.79 12.11 7.38
C ALA A 113 6.51 12.80 7.88
N ARG A 114 5.34 12.40 7.35
CA ARG A 114 4.04 12.93 7.78
C ARG A 114 3.66 12.50 9.18
N MET A 115 3.99 11.28 9.58
CA MET A 115 3.82 10.81 10.95
C MET A 115 4.77 11.54 11.90
N GLY A 116 5.96 11.95 11.42
CA GLY A 116 6.96 12.68 12.18
C GLY A 116 7.90 11.76 12.97
N SER A 117 8.96 12.34 13.51
CA SER A 117 9.98 11.60 14.28
C SER A 117 9.43 11.10 15.62
N GLY A 118 10.16 10.15 16.22
CA GLY A 118 9.88 9.64 17.56
C GLY A 118 8.57 8.87 17.73
N ILE A 119 7.93 8.44 16.63
CA ILE A 119 6.72 7.62 16.74
C ILE A 119 7.07 6.25 17.32
N GLY A 120 6.33 5.85 18.35
CA GLY A 120 6.56 4.61 19.08
C GLY A 120 5.25 3.93 19.49
N PRO A 121 5.33 2.76 20.13
CA PRO A 121 4.16 2.07 20.65
C PRO A 121 3.29 2.99 21.51
N GLY A 122 1.98 3.01 21.27
CA GLY A 122 1.02 3.82 22.02
C GLY A 122 0.93 5.30 21.60
N ASP A 123 1.66 5.74 20.58
CA ASP A 123 1.59 7.13 20.12
C ASP A 123 0.19 7.51 19.61
N ARG A 124 -0.33 8.65 20.06
CA ARG A 124 -1.68 9.14 19.73
C ARG A 124 -1.86 9.41 18.24
N ARG A 125 -0.78 9.66 17.49
CA ARG A 125 -0.81 9.84 16.03
C ARG A 125 -1.37 8.61 15.32
N PHE A 126 -1.23 7.42 15.91
CA PHE A 126 -1.81 6.20 15.35
C PHE A 126 -3.34 6.17 15.37
N GLU A 127 -3.96 7.02 16.19
CA GLU A 127 -5.41 7.14 16.32
C GLU A 127 -5.94 8.47 15.74
N ASP A 128 -5.06 9.29 15.16
CA ASP A 128 -5.47 10.58 14.60
C ASP A 128 -6.19 10.38 13.26
N ARG A 129 -7.50 10.64 13.25
CA ARG A 129 -8.34 10.52 12.05
C ARG A 129 -7.96 11.49 10.93
N ARG A 130 -7.29 12.61 11.25
CA ARG A 130 -6.77 13.55 10.25
C ARG A 130 -5.61 12.97 9.45
N LEU A 131 -4.96 11.94 10.00
CA LEU A 131 -3.87 11.21 9.38
C LEU A 131 -4.35 9.94 8.67
N ARG A 132 -5.64 9.78 8.35
CA ARG A 132 -6.19 8.59 7.67
C ARG A 132 -5.33 8.07 6.52
N ILE A 133 -4.89 8.97 5.65
CA ILE A 133 -4.05 8.71 4.48
C ILE A 133 -2.82 9.61 4.58
N PRO A 134 -1.73 9.17 5.23
CA PRO A 134 -0.56 10.02 5.46
C PRO A 134 0.17 10.41 4.17
N SER A 135 0.13 9.57 3.14
CA SER A 135 0.70 9.86 1.82
C SER A 135 -0.09 9.20 0.70
N GLN A 136 -0.13 9.84 -0.47
CA GLN A 136 -0.76 9.30 -1.68
C GLN A 136 -0.24 9.97 -2.95
N THR A 137 -0.37 9.30 -4.09
CA THR A 137 -0.12 9.87 -5.42
C THR A 137 -1.04 9.27 -6.47
N ARG A 138 -1.37 10.04 -7.51
CA ARG A 138 -2.07 9.49 -8.69
C ARG A 138 -1.08 8.74 -9.56
N VAL A 139 -1.52 7.67 -10.18
CA VAL A 139 -0.70 6.85 -11.09
C VAL A 139 -1.42 6.59 -12.40
N SER A 140 -0.65 6.22 -13.42
CA SER A 140 -1.15 5.81 -14.73
C SER A 140 -0.33 4.63 -15.22
N LEU A 141 -1.00 3.50 -15.50
CA LEU A 141 -0.36 2.32 -16.05
C LEU A 141 0.38 2.63 -17.36
N ALA A 142 -0.27 3.36 -18.27
CA ALA A 142 0.32 3.74 -19.55
C ALA A 142 1.61 4.57 -19.39
N ALA A 143 1.63 5.51 -18.43
CA ALA A 143 2.83 6.28 -18.14
C ALA A 143 3.94 5.41 -17.52
N ALA A 144 3.60 4.49 -16.63
CA ALA A 144 4.54 3.56 -16.03
C ALA A 144 5.20 2.64 -17.09
N LEU A 145 4.41 2.08 -18.00
CA LEU A 145 4.90 1.23 -19.08
C LEU A 145 5.83 1.99 -20.05
N ARG A 146 5.53 3.25 -20.37
CA ARG A 146 6.43 4.10 -21.18
C ARG A 146 7.77 4.34 -20.50
N ARG A 147 7.79 4.55 -19.17
CA ARG A 147 9.03 4.72 -18.41
C ARG A 147 9.87 3.43 -18.44
N LEU A 148 9.21 2.28 -18.30
CA LEU A 148 9.89 0.98 -18.35
C LEU A 148 10.48 0.69 -19.73
N ALA A 149 9.77 1.02 -20.80
CA ALA A 149 10.25 0.82 -22.18
C ALA A 149 11.41 1.75 -22.58
N ALA A 150 11.65 2.81 -21.80
CA ALA A 150 12.72 3.79 -22.04
C ALA A 150 13.97 3.55 -21.17
N ALA A 151 13.94 2.56 -20.27
CA ALA A 151 15.04 2.17 -19.38
C ALA A 151 15.81 0.98 -19.97
#